data_AF-A0A3P9D3Z0-F1
#
_entry.id   AF-A0A3P9D3Z0-F1
#
_cell.length_a   1.000
_cell.length_b   1.000
_cell.length_c   1.000
_cell.angle_alpha   90.00
_cell.angle_beta   90.00
_cell.angle_gamma   90.00
#
_symmetry.space_group_name_H-M   'P 1'
#
loop_
_entity.id
_entity.type
_entity.pdbx_description
1 polymer ?
#
loop_
_entity_poly.entity_id
_entity_poly.type
_entity_poly.pdbx_seq_one_letter_code
_entity_poly.pdbx_strand_id
1 'polypeptide(L)'
;RGFTPVRLSFPKPTADSRPRHIIVRFLRDKAKMSVLAAARKKGQIVWKGMRVLFFQDYAQEVQEKRRKFDESCFMGKWDIPLDKFV
;
A
#
# COMPACT_ATOMS: atom_id res chain seq x y z
N ARG A 1 4.34 12.53 -24.24
CA ARG A 1 5.49 12.00 -23.48
C ARG A 1 5.01 10.76 -22.73
N GLY A 2 5.41 9.57 -23.19
CA GLY A 2 4.76 8.30 -22.88
C GLY A 2 4.99 7.79 -21.45
N PHE A 3 4.01 7.05 -20.95
CA PHE A 3 4.04 6.35 -19.67
C PHE A 3 4.97 5.14 -19.76
N THR A 4 6.22 5.28 -19.34
CA THR A 4 7.11 4.12 -19.13
C THR A 4 6.87 3.58 -17.72
N PRO A 5 6.34 2.36 -17.53
CA PRO A 5 6.33 1.75 -16.22
C PRO A 5 7.79 1.57 -15.76
N VAL A 6 8.09 1.99 -14.52
CA VAL A 6 9.40 1.76 -13.91
C VAL A 6 9.65 0.26 -13.86
N ARG A 7 10.47 -0.23 -14.79
CA ARG A 7 10.81 -1.64 -14.90
C ARG A 7 11.86 -1.92 -13.83
N LEU A 8 11.41 -2.29 -12.64
CA LEU A 8 12.27 -2.86 -11.62
C LEU A 8 12.88 -4.15 -12.21
N SER A 9 14.20 -4.13 -12.47
CA SER A 9 14.97 -5.21 -13.07
C SER A 9 15.19 -6.36 -12.08
N PHE A 10 14.11 -6.87 -11.51
CA PHE A 10 14.16 -8.06 -10.67
C PHE A 10 13.89 -9.29 -11.54
N PRO A 11 14.71 -10.35 -11.45
CA PRO A 11 14.47 -11.60 -12.18
C PRO A 11 13.04 -12.08 -11.91
N LYS A 12 12.40 -12.70 -12.92
CA LYS A 12 11.02 -13.18 -12.77
C LYS A 12 11.00 -14.24 -11.65
N PRO A 13 10.10 -14.11 -10.66
CA PRO A 13 9.97 -15.08 -9.59
C PRO A 13 9.60 -16.45 -10.17
N THR A 14 10.22 -17.50 -9.64
CA THR A 14 9.81 -18.89 -9.86
C THR A 14 8.40 -19.09 -9.32
N ALA A 15 7.63 -20.01 -9.92
CA ALA A 15 6.20 -20.20 -9.64
C ALA A 15 5.88 -20.51 -8.16
N ASP A 16 6.84 -21.06 -7.42
CA ASP A 16 6.72 -21.42 -6.01
C ASP A 16 7.12 -20.30 -5.03
N SER A 17 7.64 -19.19 -5.54
CA SER A 17 8.07 -18.07 -4.69
C SER A 17 6.90 -17.18 -4.28
N ARG A 18 7.03 -16.53 -3.11
CA ARG A 18 6.01 -15.62 -2.57
C ARG A 18 5.67 -14.53 -3.59
N PRO A 19 4.38 -14.17 -3.77
CA PRO A 19 3.99 -13.09 -4.66
C PRO A 19 4.73 -11.78 -4.31
N ARG A 20 5.28 -11.11 -5.32
CA ARG A 20 5.90 -9.79 -5.13
C ARG A 20 4.84 -8.72 -4.94
N HIS A 21 5.16 -7.71 -4.14
CA HIS A 21 4.32 -6.52 -4.03
C HIS A 21 4.27 -5.77 -5.38
N ILE A 22 3.11 -5.20 -5.71
CA ILE A 22 2.91 -4.41 -6.92
C ILE A 22 2.88 -2.94 -6.52
N ILE A 23 3.82 -2.15 -7.05
CA ILE A 23 3.84 -0.70 -6.84
C ILE A 23 3.08 -0.03 -7.97
N VAL A 24 1.93 0.55 -7.64
CA VAL A 24 1.10 1.29 -8.59
C VAL A 24 1.35 2.78 -8.44
N ARG A 25 1.86 3.42 -9.50
CA ARG A 25 2.00 4.88 -9.57
C ARG A 25 0.76 5.47 -10.25
N PHE A 26 -0.11 6.06 -9.44
CA PHE A 26 -1.27 6.79 -9.96
C PHE A 26 -0.83 8.09 -10.60
N LEU A 27 -1.51 8.49 -11.68
CA LEU A 27 -1.29 9.78 -12.32
C LEU A 27 -1.78 10.96 -11.46
N ARG A 28 -2.85 10.75 -10.68
CA ARG A 28 -3.48 11.76 -9.82
C ARG A 28 -3.57 11.25 -8.40
N ASP A 29 -3.13 12.06 -7.43
CA ASP A 29 -3.18 11.69 -6.02
C ASP A 29 -4.60 11.52 -5.49
N LYS A 30 -5.55 12.29 -6.00
CA LYS A 30 -6.98 12.12 -5.66
C LYS A 30 -7.49 10.71 -5.96
N ALA A 31 -7.05 10.12 -7.08
CA ALA A 31 -7.43 8.76 -7.46
C ALA A 31 -6.79 7.71 -6.53
N LYS A 32 -5.52 7.92 -6.15
CA LYS A 32 -4.84 7.09 -5.14
C LYS A 32 -5.62 7.08 -3.83
N MET A 33 -5.99 8.25 -3.33
CA MET A 33 -6.71 8.38 -2.06
C MET A 33 -8.11 7.79 -2.11
N SER A 34 -8.85 7.96 -3.21
CA SER A 34 -10.18 7.35 -3.36
C SER A 34 -10.12 5.83 -3.38
N VAL A 35 -9.12 5.25 -4.05
CA VAL A 35 -8.91 3.78 -4.08
C VAL A 35 -8.58 3.25 -2.69
N LEU A 36 -7.66 3.92 -1.96
CA LEU A 36 -7.31 3.52 -0.59
C LEU A 36 -8.51 3.62 0.36
N ALA A 37 -9.30 4.69 0.26
CA ALA A 37 -10.51 4.85 1.06
C ALA A 37 -11.56 3.78 0.75
N ALA A 38 -11.80 3.49 -0.52
CA ALA A 38 -12.71 2.41 -0.93
C ALA A 38 -12.23 1.04 -0.43
N ALA A 39 -10.91 0.80 -0.48
CA ALA A 39 -10.33 -0.45 -0.01
C ALA A 39 -10.50 -0.63 1.52
N ARG A 40 -10.26 0.43 2.30
CA ARG A 40 -10.48 0.42 3.75
C ARG A 40 -11.95 0.18 4.10
N LYS A 41 -12.87 0.87 3.43
CA LYS A 41 -14.32 0.69 3.62
C LYS A 41 -14.78 -0.74 3.33
N LYS A 42 -14.20 -1.38 2.32
CA LYS A 42 -14.53 -2.76 1.96
C LYS A 42 -13.89 -3.79 2.89
N GLY A 43 -12.71 -3.49 3.45
CA GLY A 43 -11.97 -4.34 4.39
C GLY A 43 -11.31 -5.56 3.74
N GLN A 44 -12.11 -6.47 3.16
CA GLN A 44 -11.63 -7.66 2.47
C GLN A 44 -11.84 -7.57 0.96
N ILE A 45 -10.74 -7.67 0.20
CA ILE A 45 -10.76 -7.66 -1.26
C ILE A 45 -10.20 -8.99 -1.75
N VAL A 46 -11.00 -9.71 -2.53
CA VAL A 46 -10.62 -11.00 -3.12
C VAL A 46 -10.47 -10.82 -4.62
N TRP A 47 -9.34 -11.27 -5.16
CA TRP A 47 -9.03 -11.29 -6.59
C TRP A 47 -8.59 -12.69 -6.99
N LYS A 48 -9.34 -13.33 -7.90
CA LYS A 48 -9.08 -14.71 -8.37
C LYS A 48 -8.87 -15.72 -7.23
N GLY A 49 -9.66 -15.59 -6.17
CA GLY A 49 -9.58 -16.44 -4.97
C GLY A 49 -8.47 -16.06 -3.98
N MET A 50 -7.63 -15.06 -4.28
CA MET A 50 -6.59 -14.57 -3.36
C MET A 50 -7.02 -13.28 -2.66
N ARG A 51 -6.71 -13.16 -1.36
CA ARG A 51 -6.92 -11.91 -0.62
C ARG A 51 -5.85 -10.90 -1.03
N VAL A 52 -6.27 -9.73 -1.50
CA VAL A 52 -5.40 -8.62 -1.87
C VAL A 52 -5.51 -7.52 -0.83
N LEU A 53 -4.35 -6.98 -0.45
CA LEU A 53 -4.22 -5.91 0.52
C LEU A 53 -3.67 -4.67 -0.19
N PHE A 54 -4.20 -3.50 0.16
CA PHE A 54 -3.78 -2.22 -0.39
C PHE A 54 -3.13 -1.39 0.71
N PHE A 55 -1.87 -1.05 0.50
CA PHE A 55 -1.10 -0.19 1.39
C PHE A 55 -0.59 1.02 0.62
N GLN A 56 -0.39 2.13 1.32
CA GLN A 56 0.31 3.27 0.75
C GLN A 56 1.82 3.06 0.86
N ASP A 57 2.52 3.34 -0.24
CA ASP A 57 3.98 3.35 -0.26
C ASP A 57 4.50 4.61 0.44
N TYR A 58 5.37 4.40 1.45
CA TYR A 58 6.01 5.45 2.25
C TYR A 58 7.51 5.22 2.27
N ALA A 59 8.27 6.31 2.41
CA ALA A 59 9.70 6.22 2.69
C ALA A 59 9.95 5.46 4.01
N GLN A 60 11.11 4.79 4.11
CA GLN A 60 11.48 3.96 5.25
C GLN A 60 11.36 4.70 6.58
N GLU A 61 11.85 5.94 6.66
CA GLU A 61 11.78 6.76 7.87
C GLU A 61 10.34 6.97 8.35
N VAL A 62 9.41 7.18 7.43
CA VAL A 62 7.98 7.38 7.73
C VAL A 62 7.35 6.07 8.19
N GLN A 63 7.75 4.94 7.59
CA GLN A 63 7.29 3.61 8.02
C GLN A 63 7.75 3.30 9.45
N GLU A 64 9.00 3.63 9.80
CA GLU A 64 9.53 3.42 11.15
C GLU A 64 8.82 4.30 12.18
N LYS A 65 8.58 5.58 11.87
CA LYS A 65 7.79 6.48 12.73
C LYS A 65 6.38 5.93 12.98
N ARG A 66 5.73 5.40 11.93
CA ARG A 66 4.40 4.79 12.05
C ARG A 66 4.40 3.50 12.84
N ARG A 67 5.41 2.65 12.67
CA ARG A 67 5.54 1.41 13.46
C ARG A 67 5.66 1.73 14.95
N LYS A 68 6.53 2.68 15.31
CA LYS A 68 6.66 3.18 16.70
C LYS A 68 5.36 3.77 17.23
N PHE A 69 4.62 4.50 16.39
CA PHE A 69 3.31 5.03 16.76
C PHE A 69 2.30 3.91 17.02
N ASP A 70 2.24 2.90 16.15
CA ASP A 70 1.32 1.75 16.27
C ASP A 70 1.60 0.93 17.53
N GLU A 71 2.88 0.72 17.86
CA GLU A 71 3.32 0.08 19.11
C GLU A 71 2.82 0.85 20.35
N SER A 72 2.85 2.18 20.32
CA SER A 72 2.35 3.02 21.42
C SER A 72 0.83 3.18 21.45
N CYS A 73 0.16 3.03 20.31
CA CYS A 73 -1.27 3.29 20.12
C CYS A 73 -2.10 2.00 20.07
N PHE A 74 -1.51 0.86 20.43
CA PHE A 74 -2.15 -0.48 20.46
C PHE A 74 -3.43 -0.53 21.32
N MET A 75 -3.73 0.52 22.08
CA MET A 75 -5.07 0.80 22.61
C MET A 75 -6.00 1.45 21.56
N GLY A 76 -6.33 0.70 20.52
CA GLY A 76 -7.59 0.79 19.77
C GLY A 76 -7.97 2.13 19.12
N LYS A 77 -7.62 2.31 17.84
CA LYS A 77 -8.53 2.78 16.78
C LYS A 77 -7.87 2.77 15.40
N TRP A 78 -8.42 1.95 14.51
CA TRP A 78 -8.03 1.82 13.10
C TRP A 78 -8.54 2.99 12.23
N ASP A 79 -8.30 4.24 12.60
CA ASP A 79 -8.65 5.39 11.74
C ASP A 79 -7.78 6.61 12.06
N ILE A 80 -6.48 6.52 11.72
CA ILE A 80 -5.61 7.69 11.73
C ILE A 80 -5.50 8.22 10.30
N PRO A 81 -5.94 9.46 10.04
CA PRO A 81 -5.83 10.06 8.73
C PRO A 81 -4.36 10.34 8.41
N LEU A 82 -4.01 10.08 7.15
CA LEU A 82 -2.63 10.04 6.66
C LEU A 82 -1.99 11.42 6.51
N ASP A 83 -2.77 12.47 6.76
CA ASP A 83 -2.43 13.90 6.74
C ASP A 83 -1.64 14.35 7.97
N LYS A 84 -1.66 13.61 9.08
CA LYS A 84 -0.88 13.94 10.29
C LYS A 84 0.61 13.59 10.21
N PHE A 85 1.04 12.95 9.13
CA PHE A 85 2.41 12.46 8.94
C PHE A 85 3.04 12.91 7.61
N VAL A 86 2.44 13.89 6.93
CA VAL A 86 2.98 14.59 5.76
C VAL A 86 3.44 15.97 6.18
#